data_AF-A0A0L0LHX2-F1
#
_entry.id   AF-A0A0L0LHX2-F1
#
_cell.length_a   1.000
_cell.length_b   1.000
_cell.length_c   1.000
_cell.angle_alpha   90.00
_cell.angle_beta   90.00
_cell.angle_gamma   90.00
#
_symmetry.space_group_name_H-M   'P 1'
#
loop_
_entity.id
_entity.type
_entity.pdbx_description
1 polymer ?
#
loop_
_entity_poly.entity_id
_entity_poly.type
_entity_poly.pdbx_seq_one_letter_code
_entity_poly.pdbx_strand_id
1 'polypeptide(L)' 'MLTLYVKTGCPYCAKVLTAGEELGIDFDIRNVSDDAISDELVARGGKRQMPYLVDTEKNVEMYESEDIVAYLHQRFAV' A
#
# COMPACT_ATOMS: atom_id res chain seq x y z
N MET A 1 -9.45 -0.88 -7.87
CA MET A 1 -9.11 0.17 -6.89
C MET A 1 -7.90 -0.29 -6.09
N LEU A 2 -6.89 0.57 -5.96
CA LEU A 2 -5.71 0.31 -5.16
C LEU A 2 -5.78 1.14 -3.87
N THR A 3 -5.70 0.48 -2.72
CA THR A 3 -5.68 1.11 -1.40
C THR A 3 -4.31 0.86 -0.79
N LEU A 4 -3.67 1.90 -0.27
CA LEU A 4 -2.35 1.80 0.36
C LEU A 4 -2.42 2.29 1.80
N TYR A 5 -2.14 1.39 2.74
CA TYR A 5 -2.03 1.72 4.15
C TYR A 5 -0.62 2.23 4.45
N VAL A 6 -0.56 3.44 4.98
CA VAL A 6 0.69 4.16 5.21
C VAL A 6 0.75 4.76 6.62
N LYS A 7 1.94 5.19 7.01
CA LYS A 7 2.14 6.04 8.18
C LYS A 7 2.97 7.26 7.80
N THR A 8 2.59 8.43 8.30
CA THR A 8 3.36 9.66 8.12
C THR A 8 4.80 9.48 8.58
N GLY A 9 5.76 9.84 7.75
CA GLY A 9 7.20 9.70 8.03
C GLY A 9 7.78 8.29 7.83
N CYS A 10 7.01 7.33 7.30
CA CYS A 10 7.53 6.00 7.00
C CYS A 10 8.31 5.99 5.67
N PRO A 11 9.63 5.69 5.66
CA PRO A 11 10.43 5.70 4.44
C PRO A 11 10.01 4.60 3.45
N TYR A 12 9.56 3.45 3.94
CA TYR A 12 9.09 2.35 3.09
C TYR A 12 7.77 2.68 2.38
N CYS A 13 6.89 3.45 3.02
CA CYS A 13 5.67 3.95 2.39
C CYS A 13 6.00 4.95 1.29
N ALA A 14 6.95 5.86 1.54
CA ALA A 14 7.40 6.83 0.55
C ALA A 14 7.92 6.14 -0.73
N LYS A 15 8.68 5.03 -0.59
CA LYS A 15 9.15 4.24 -1.73
C LYS A 15 8.01 3.74 -2.63
N VAL A 16 6.93 3.23 -2.04
CA VAL A 16 5.75 2.76 -2.79
C VAL A 16 5.00 3.92 -3.44
N LEU A 17 4.84 5.03 -2.71
CA LEU A 17 4.17 6.23 -3.23
C LEU A 17 4.89 6.78 -4.45
N THR A 18 6.22 6.91 -4.40
CA THR A 18 7.04 7.35 -5.54
C THR A 18 6.88 6.41 -6.74
N ALA A 19 6.92 5.09 -6.54
CA ALA A 19 6.69 4.16 -7.64
C ALA A 19 5.27 4.30 -8.24
N GLY A 20 4.26 4.57 -7.41
CA GLY A 20 2.91 4.88 -7.87
C GLY A 20 2.84 6.15 -8.69
N GLU A 21 3.48 7.22 -8.23
CA GLU A 21 3.56 8.50 -8.96
C GLU A 21 4.24 8.32 -10.33
N GLU A 22 5.36 7.58 -10.39
CA GLU A 22 6.08 7.27 -11.62
C GLU A 22 5.21 6.47 -12.62
N LEU A 23 4.36 5.59 -12.11
CA LEU A 23 3.45 4.76 -12.90
C LEU A 23 2.09 5.45 -13.17
N GLY A 24 1.87 6.67 -12.67
CA GLY A 24 0.61 7.39 -12.82
C GLY A 24 -0.59 6.75 -12.09
N ILE A 25 -0.32 6.07 -10.97
CA ILE A 25 -1.31 5.36 -10.16
C ILE A 25 -1.88 6.30 -9.10
N ASP A 26 -3.21 6.35 -9.01
CA ASP A 26 -3.92 7.00 -7.90
C ASP A 26 -4.29 5.97 -6.84
N PHE A 27 -3.79 6.17 -5.62
CA PHE A 27 -4.03 5.29 -4.47
C PHE A 27 -5.06 5.90 -3.52
N ASP A 28 -5.99 5.07 -3.01
CA ASP A 28 -6.73 5.40 -1.80
C ASP A 28 -5.80 5.26 -0.59
N ILE A 29 -5.27 6.39 -0.12
CA ILE A 29 -4.31 6.42 0.99
C ILE A 29 -5.03 6.33 2.33
N ARG A 30 -4.69 5.29 3.10
CA ARG A 30 -5.21 5.04 4.45
C ARG A 30 -4.11 5.23 5.48
N ASN A 31 -4.17 6.31 6.25
CA ASN A 31 -3.14 6.59 7.25
C ASN A 31 -3.46 5.92 8.59
N VAL A 32 -2.57 5.04 9.06
CA VAL A 32 -2.73 4.30 10.33
C VAL A 32 -2.54 5.17 11.59
N SER A 33 -2.34 6.48 11.43
CA SER A 33 -2.38 7.44 12.55
C SER A 33 -3.79 7.60 13.11
N ASP A 34 -4.82 7.20 12.35
CA ASP A 34 -6.16 6.96 12.85
C ASP A 34 -6.24 5.52 13.39
N ASP A 35 -6.65 5.36 14.65
CA ASP A 35 -6.77 4.08 15.32
C ASP A 35 -7.74 3.14 14.60
N ALA A 36 -8.83 3.66 14.00
CA ALA A 36 -9.78 2.86 13.25
C ALA A 36 -9.14 2.24 12.00
N ILE A 37 -8.25 2.99 11.33
CA ILE A 37 -7.49 2.50 10.18
C ILE A 37 -6.41 1.51 10.60
N SER A 38 -5.78 1.74 11.75
CA SER A 38 -4.81 0.80 12.34
C SER A 38 -5.47 -0.55 12.64
N ASP A 39 -6.66 -0.53 13.23
CA ASP A 39 -7.42 -1.73 13.55
C ASP A 39 -7.95 -2.42 12.29
N GLU A 40 -8.38 -1.65 11.27
CA GLU A 40 -8.72 -2.20 9.96
C GLU A 40 -7.53 -2.94 9.32
N LEU A 41 -6.34 -2.34 9.34
CA LEU A 41 -5.11 -2.96 8.83
C LEU A 41 -4.82 -4.29 9.56
N VAL A 42 -4.95 -4.32 10.89
CA VAL A 42 -4.73 -5.54 11.68
C VAL A 42 -5.78 -6.59 11.37
N ALA A 43 -7.04 -6.20 11.22
CA ALA A 43 -8.11 -7.13 10.86
C ALA A 43 -7.89 -7.76 9.48
N ARG A 44 -7.30 -7.03 8.54
CA ARG A 44 -7.01 -7.50 7.17
C ARG A 44 -5.73 -8.34 7.09
N GLY A 45 -4.59 -7.73 7.42
CA GLY A 45 -3.28 -8.35 7.20
C GLY A 45 -2.65 -8.94 8.47
N GLY A 46 -3.32 -8.85 9.63
CA GLY A 46 -2.89 -9.48 10.88
C GLY A 46 -1.76 -8.77 11.62
N LYS A 47 -1.16 -7.71 11.03
CA LYS A 47 -0.03 -6.98 11.62
C LYS A 47 -0.16 -5.48 11.40
N ARG A 48 0.27 -4.69 12.40
CA ARG A 48 0.52 -3.24 12.28
C ARG A 48 1.85 -2.99 11.57
N GLN A 49 1.95 -3.46 10.33
CA GLN A 49 3.11 -3.30 9.47
C GLN A 49 2.72 -2.46 8.25
N MET A 50 3.63 -1.60 7.81
CA MET A 50 3.41 -0.72 6.66
C MET A 50 4.67 -0.70 5.78
N PRO A 51 4.53 -0.47 4.47
CA PRO A 51 3.27 -0.32 3.72
C PRO A 51 2.49 -1.64 3.60
N TYR A 52 1.17 -1.52 3.40
CA TYR A 52 0.28 -2.64 3.03
C TYR A 52 -0.58 -2.22 1.85
N LEU A 53 -0.56 -2.99 0.77
CA LEU A 53 -1.32 -2.73 -0.44
C LEU A 53 -2.54 -3.66 -0.50
N VAL A 54 -3.68 -3.11 -0.90
CA VAL A 54 -4.89 -3.85 -1.27
C VAL A 54 -5.27 -3.49 -2.69
N ASP A 55 -5.34 -4.49 -3.57
CA ASP A 55 -5.85 -4.39 -4.93
C ASP A 55 -7.13 -5.19 -5.07
N THR A 56 -8.26 -4.49 -5.07
CA THR A 56 -9.58 -5.13 -5.15
C THR A 56 -9.91 -5.69 -6.53
N GLU A 57 -9.23 -5.22 -7.59
CA GLU A 57 -9.46 -5.72 -8.95
C GLU A 57 -8.78 -7.07 -9.18
N LYS A 58 -7.65 -7.30 -8.50
CA LYS A 58 -6.91 -8.57 -8.58
C LYS A 58 -7.13 -9.48 -7.38
N ASN A 59 -7.87 -9.02 -6.36
CA ASN A 59 -7.99 -9.70 -5.07
C ASN A 59 -6.61 -10.02 -4.47
N VAL A 60 -5.72 -9.03 -4.51
CA VAL A 60 -4.36 -9.14 -4.01
C VAL A 60 -4.22 -8.22 -2.80
N GLU A 61 -3.67 -8.76 -1.72
CA GLU A 61 -3.26 -7.97 -0.57
C GLU A 61 -1.85 -8.39 -0.15
N MET A 62 -0.97 -7.44 0.13
CA MET A 62 0.44 -7.76 0.40
C MET A 62 1.15 -6.72 1.27
N TYR A 63 2.15 -7.21 1.99
CA TYR A 63 3.15 -6.42 2.71
C TYR A 63 4.44 -6.28 1.90
N GLU A 64 5.45 -5.69 2.52
CA GLU A 64 6.80 -5.49 2.01
C GLU A 64 6.86 -4.48 0.85
N SER A 65 7.53 -3.35 1.12
CA SER A 65 7.57 -2.26 0.13
C SER A 65 8.21 -2.65 -1.20
N GLU A 66 9.15 -3.60 -1.21
CA GLU A 66 9.81 -4.04 -2.43
C GLU A 66 8.90 -4.92 -3.27
N ASP A 67 8.19 -5.85 -2.64
CA ASP A 67 7.21 -6.72 -3.30
C ASP A 67 6.05 -5.89 -3.86
N ILE A 68 5.58 -4.89 -3.10
CA ILE A 68 4.56 -3.95 -3.56
C ILE A 68 5.04 -3.19 -4.80
N VAL A 69 6.25 -2.62 -4.78
CA VAL A 69 6.79 -1.90 -5.94
C VAL A 69 6.93 -2.82 -7.14
N ALA A 70 7.46 -4.04 -6.95
CA ALA A 70 7.58 -5.02 -8.01
C ALA A 70 6.21 -5.40 -8.61
N TYR A 71 5.20 -5.58 -7.77
CA TYR A 71 3.82 -5.84 -8.20
C TYR A 71 3.24 -4.69 -9.03
N LEU A 72 3.43 -3.43 -8.59
CA LEU A 72 2.94 -2.26 -9.31
C LEU A 72 3.60 -2.15 -10.68
N HIS A 73 4.92 -2.35 -10.77
CA HIS A 73 5.59 -2.39 -12.07
C HIS A 73 5.08 -3.54 -12.92
N GLN A 74 4.90 -4.74 -12.39
CA GLN A 74 4.38 -5.87 -13.16
C GLN A 74 2.97 -5.59 -13.73
N ARG A 75 2.14 -4.87 -12.97
CA ARG A 75 0.74 -4.61 -13.33
C ARG A 75 0.54 -3.42 -14.26
N PHE A 76 1.41 -2.41 -14.19
CA PHE A 76 1.23 -1.12 -14.87
C PHE A 76 2.40 -0.70 -15.78
N ALA A 77 3.56 -1.36 -15.72
CA ALA A 77 4.61 -1.12 -16.70
C ALA A 77 4.14 -1.63 -18.07
N VAL A 78 4.20 -0.74 -19.06
CA VAL A 78 3.84 -0.99 -20.47
C VAL A 78 5.04 -1.52 -21.23
#